data_AF-A0A957UGK9-F1
#
_entry.id   AF-A0A957UGK9-F1
#
_cell.length_a   1.000
_cell.length_b   1.000
_cell.length_c   1.000
_cell.angle_alpha   90.00
_cell.angle_beta   90.00
_cell.angle_gamma   90.00
#
_symmetry.space_group_name_H-M   'P 1'
#
loop_
_entity.id
_entity.type
_entity.pdbx_description
1 polymer ?
#
loop_
_entity_poly.entity_id
_entity_poly.type
_entity_poly.pdbx_seq_one_letter_code
_entity_poly.pdbx_strand_id
1 'polypeptide(L)'
;MQLFDLSRQIDTQSVRSHPFDKSSFLLTWARFYTLIFALGSLALFAALTKPPLARAAAESQQTTAAVGPYRYIRFMAESEVGDNPWTSMAEFYALDENGDQIDRSRWRIYYVDSEEVLREDGAAENAIDDDESTYWHTEWSISDPAPPHEIVFDMRKNYQISGFRYV
;
A
#
# COMPACT_ATOMS: atom_id res chain seq x y z
N MET A 1 -0.48 -18.93 -17.74
CA MET A 1 -0.35 -17.60 -17.12
C MET A 1 -0.18 -17.85 -15.64
N GLN A 2 1.05 -17.73 -15.11
CA GLN A 2 1.30 -17.94 -13.68
C GLN A 2 1.07 -16.61 -12.96
N LEU A 3 -0.08 -16.51 -12.30
CA LEU A 3 -0.42 -15.43 -11.37
C LEU A 3 0.24 -15.79 -10.04
N PHE A 4 1.13 -14.93 -9.53
CA PHE A 4 1.62 -15.05 -8.17
C PHE A 4 0.57 -14.41 -7.26
N ASP A 5 -0.07 -15.22 -6.43
CA ASP A 5 -1.08 -14.75 -5.48
C ASP A 5 -0.41 -14.44 -4.15
N LEU A 6 -0.15 -13.14 -3.92
CA LEU A 6 0.43 -12.59 -2.68
C LEU A 6 -0.59 -12.45 -1.53
N SER A 7 -1.81 -12.97 -1.70
CA SER A 7 -2.96 -12.87 -0.77
C SER A 7 -2.75 -13.41 0.65
N ARG A 8 -1.54 -13.83 1.04
CA ARG A 8 -1.24 -14.39 2.38
C ARG A 8 -0.19 -13.66 3.20
N GLN A 9 0.28 -12.48 2.79
CA GLN A 9 1.28 -11.74 3.58
C GLN A 9 1.11 -10.22 3.63
N ILE A 10 -0.12 -9.70 3.60
CA ILE A 10 -0.34 -8.27 3.84
C ILE A 10 -1.21 -8.11 5.09
N ASP A 11 -0.53 -7.93 6.21
CA ASP A 11 -1.08 -7.27 7.39
C ASP A 11 -1.22 -5.78 6.99
N THR A 12 -2.44 -5.27 6.95
CA THR A 12 -2.76 -3.91 6.53
C THR A 12 -2.07 -2.89 7.44
N GLN A 13 -0.93 -2.37 7.00
CA GLN A 13 -0.27 -1.19 7.55
C GLN A 13 -0.04 -0.21 6.39
N SER A 14 -1.10 0.48 6.00
CA SER A 14 -1.01 1.70 5.19
C SER A 14 -1.86 2.79 5.82
N VAL A 15 -1.36 4.01 5.74
CA VAL A 15 -1.57 5.10 6.67
C VAL A 15 -2.58 6.11 6.10
N ARG A 16 -3.62 6.38 6.91
CA ARG A 16 -4.48 7.60 6.94
C ARG A 16 -5.48 7.81 5.79
N SER A 17 -6.72 7.41 6.07
CA SER A 17 -7.93 8.14 5.65
C SER A 17 -7.88 9.63 6.01
N HIS A 18 -8.56 10.50 5.25
CA HIS A 18 -9.44 11.61 5.70
C HIS A 18 -9.77 12.61 4.56
N PRO A 19 -11.06 13.00 4.42
CA PRO A 19 -11.50 14.38 4.61
C PRO A 19 -11.78 14.59 6.12
N PHE A 20 -11.15 15.59 6.72
CA PHE A 20 -11.09 15.79 8.19
C PHE A 20 -12.46 15.90 8.88
N ASP A 21 -12.77 14.97 9.80
CA ASP A 21 -13.65 15.17 10.96
C ASP A 21 -12.94 14.71 12.26
N LYS A 22 -13.03 15.51 13.33
CA LYS A 22 -12.11 15.51 14.50
C LYS A 22 -12.70 14.89 15.78
N SER A 23 -13.66 13.97 15.72
CA SER A 23 -14.43 13.58 16.93
C SER A 23 -14.48 12.12 17.32
N SER A 24 -13.58 11.24 16.87
CA SER A 24 -13.59 9.86 17.38
C SER A 24 -12.23 9.17 17.34
N PHE A 25 -11.46 9.33 18.42
CA PHE A 25 -10.37 8.44 18.78
C PHE A 25 -10.75 7.71 20.08
N LEU A 26 -11.12 6.44 19.98
CA LEU A 26 -11.04 5.49 21.09
C LEU A 26 -10.31 4.23 20.62
N LEU A 27 -9.32 3.84 21.42
CA LEU A 27 -8.37 2.75 21.20
C LEU A 27 -9.05 1.39 20.97
N THR A 28 -8.45 0.53 20.15
CA THR A 28 -8.49 -0.94 20.35
C THR A 28 -7.15 -1.58 19.95
N TRP A 29 -6.73 -2.58 20.73
CA TRP A 29 -5.39 -3.17 20.80
C TRP A 29 -5.26 -4.39 19.88
N ALA A 30 -4.11 -4.54 19.20
CA ALA A 30 -3.77 -5.74 18.44
C ALA A 30 -3.55 -6.96 19.36
N ARG A 31 -4.18 -8.09 19.01
CA ARG A 31 -3.88 -9.40 19.62
C ARG A 31 -2.72 -10.04 18.85
N PHE A 32 -1.54 -10.12 19.47
CA PHE A 32 -0.57 -11.17 19.16
C PHE A 32 -0.08 -11.79 20.47
N TYR A 33 -0.65 -12.96 20.78
CA TYR A 33 -0.01 -13.94 21.65
C TYR A 33 0.80 -14.88 20.75
N THR A 34 2.13 -14.84 20.84
CA THR A 34 3.00 -16.03 20.91
C THR A 34 4.35 -15.60 21.50
N LEU A 35 4.41 -15.68 22.82
CA LEU A 35 5.52 -16.21 23.63
C LEU A 35 6.91 -16.36 22.95
N ILE A 36 7.83 -15.41 23.17
CA ILE A 36 9.21 -15.73 23.60
C ILE A 36 9.61 -14.70 24.67
N PHE A 37 9.48 -15.08 25.94
CA PHE A 37 10.27 -14.47 27.00
C PHE A 37 11.69 -15.06 26.92
N ALA A 38 12.67 -14.23 26.64
CA ALA A 38 14.05 -14.48 27.01
C ALA A 38 14.69 -13.16 27.47
N LEU A 39 14.61 -12.96 28.79
CA LEU A 39 15.54 -12.24 29.66
C LEU A 39 15.97 -10.81 29.27
N GLY A 40 15.50 -9.86 30.10
CA GLY A 40 16.42 -8.92 30.73
C GLY A 40 16.29 -7.45 30.35
N SER A 41 16.01 -6.66 31.40
CA SER A 41 16.36 -5.24 31.55
C SER A 41 15.30 -4.21 31.18
N LEU A 42 14.70 -3.74 32.27
CA LEU A 42 13.98 -2.49 32.46
C LEU A 42 14.92 -1.29 32.18
N ALA A 43 14.66 -0.51 31.13
CA ALA A 43 15.22 0.84 30.95
C ALA A 43 14.21 1.65 30.13
N LEU A 44 13.42 2.50 30.79
CA LEU A 44 13.68 3.92 31.04
C LEU A 44 12.80 4.74 30.07
N PHE A 45 11.73 5.30 30.62
CA PHE A 45 10.93 6.33 29.97
C PHE A 45 11.83 7.53 29.66
N ALA A 46 12.19 7.71 28.38
CA ALA A 46 12.79 8.94 27.89
C ALA A 46 11.71 9.76 27.16
N ALA A 47 11.52 10.98 27.63
CA ALA A 47 10.61 11.96 27.07
C ALA A 47 10.89 12.22 25.59
N LEU A 48 9.87 12.14 24.74
CA LEU A 48 9.91 12.69 23.39
C LEU A 48 9.02 13.94 23.34
N THR A 49 9.68 15.09 23.30
CA THR A 49 9.09 16.35 22.83
C THR A 49 8.38 16.12 21.50
N LYS A 50 7.19 16.73 21.31
CA LYS A 50 6.46 16.76 20.04
C LYS A 50 7.45 16.98 18.88
N PRO A 51 7.55 16.06 17.90
CA PRO A 51 8.33 16.34 16.71
C PRO A 51 7.70 17.53 15.95
N PRO A 52 8.51 18.34 15.27
CA PRO A 52 8.01 19.42 14.43
C PRO A 52 7.06 18.86 13.35
N LEU A 53 6.02 19.64 13.04
CA LEU A 53 5.02 19.34 12.01
C LEU A 53 5.66 19.40 10.60
N ALA A 54 6.41 18.37 10.23
CA ALA A 54 6.68 18.03 8.84
C ALA A 54 6.00 16.69 8.58
N ARG A 55 4.83 16.76 7.96
CA ARG A 55 3.97 15.62 7.62
C ARG A 55 4.52 14.98 6.35
N ALA A 56 5.34 13.94 6.51
CA ALA A 56 5.74 13.07 5.41
C ALA A 56 4.59 12.08 5.12
N ALA A 57 4.36 11.78 3.83
CA ALA A 57 3.64 10.58 3.40
C ALA A 57 4.34 9.35 3.98
N ALA A 58 3.60 8.34 4.43
CA ALA A 58 4.20 7.18 5.05
C ALA A 58 4.45 6.10 4.00
N GLU A 59 5.71 5.93 3.62
CA GLU A 59 6.12 4.89 2.68
C GLU A 59 6.12 3.51 3.35
N SER A 60 5.60 2.50 2.65
CA SER A 60 5.62 1.10 3.08
C SER A 60 6.46 0.28 2.11
N GLN A 61 7.42 -0.51 2.60
CA GLN A 61 8.27 -1.39 1.80
C GLN A 61 8.24 -2.83 2.33
N GLN A 62 8.07 -3.80 1.43
CA GLN A 62 8.06 -5.23 1.75
C GLN A 62 9.05 -5.98 0.85
N THR A 63 9.93 -6.78 1.45
CA THR A 63 10.99 -7.54 0.75
C THR A 63 10.90 -9.03 1.03
N THR A 64 11.21 -9.86 0.04
CA THR A 64 11.24 -11.32 0.06
C THR A 64 12.43 -11.84 -0.75
N ALA A 65 12.66 -13.17 -0.76
CA ALA A 65 13.61 -13.76 -1.71
C ALA A 65 13.10 -13.57 -3.15
N ALA A 66 14.00 -13.21 -4.08
CA ALA A 66 13.63 -12.95 -5.47
C ALA A 66 12.89 -14.14 -6.10
N VAL A 67 11.73 -13.87 -6.68
CA VAL A 67 10.84 -14.86 -7.32
C VAL A 67 10.45 -14.40 -8.73
N GLY A 68 10.23 -15.35 -9.64
CA GLY A 68 9.82 -15.06 -11.02
C GLY A 68 10.55 -15.89 -12.09
N PRO A 69 10.55 -15.43 -13.36
CA PRO A 69 10.29 -14.05 -13.77
C PRO A 69 8.80 -13.73 -14.01
N TYR A 70 8.35 -12.55 -13.61
CA TYR A 70 6.96 -12.07 -13.73
C TYR A 70 6.86 -10.83 -14.61
N ARG A 71 5.73 -10.68 -15.33
CA ARG A 71 5.40 -9.48 -16.12
C ARG A 71 4.35 -8.60 -15.47
N TYR A 72 3.44 -9.21 -14.73
CA TYR A 72 2.31 -8.55 -14.11
C TYR A 72 2.45 -8.62 -12.61
N ILE A 73 2.08 -7.53 -11.93
CA ILE A 73 1.95 -7.48 -10.47
C ILE A 73 0.52 -7.09 -10.16
N ARG A 74 -0.13 -7.85 -9.27
CA ARG A 74 -1.46 -7.53 -8.74
C ARG A 74 -1.32 -7.06 -7.30
N PHE A 75 -1.81 -5.87 -7.02
CA PHE A 75 -2.09 -5.42 -5.66
C PHE A 75 -3.57 -5.66 -5.37
N MET A 76 -3.88 -6.27 -4.23
CA MET A 76 -5.24 -6.58 -3.79
C MET A 76 -5.41 -6.07 -2.37
N ALA A 77 -6.33 -5.11 -2.19
CA ALA A 77 -6.70 -4.57 -0.89
C ALA A 77 -7.96 -5.28 -0.39
N GLU A 78 -7.80 -6.05 0.67
CA GLU A 78 -8.90 -6.83 1.28
C GLU A 78 -9.75 -5.99 2.25
N SER A 79 -9.18 -4.91 2.80
CA SER A 79 -9.83 -4.02 3.77
C SER A 79 -9.08 -2.70 3.94
N GLU A 80 -9.73 -1.69 4.51
CA GLU A 80 -9.14 -0.40 4.92
C GLU A 80 -9.05 -0.29 6.46
N VAL A 81 -8.10 0.49 6.98
CA VAL A 81 -7.83 0.60 8.42
C VAL A 81 -9.03 1.16 9.22
N GLY A 82 -9.79 2.07 8.62
CA GLY A 82 -11.03 2.61 9.15
C GLY A 82 -12.29 1.86 8.74
N ASP A 83 -12.18 0.63 8.20
CA ASP A 83 -13.28 -0.18 7.70
C ASP A 83 -14.14 0.50 6.61
N ASN A 84 -13.60 1.52 5.94
CA ASN A 84 -14.27 2.13 4.79
C ASN A 84 -14.16 1.19 3.56
N PRO A 85 -15.09 1.32 2.60
CA PRO A 85 -15.06 0.50 1.40
C PRO A 85 -14.04 0.99 0.37
N TRP A 86 -13.11 1.89 0.71
CA TRP A 86 -12.23 2.52 -0.26
C TRP A 86 -10.78 2.10 -0.12
N THR A 87 -10.06 2.17 -1.23
CA THR A 87 -8.60 2.02 -1.28
C THR A 87 -8.00 3.14 -2.12
N SER A 88 -6.85 3.64 -1.69
CA SER A 88 -6.06 4.60 -2.45
C SER A 88 -4.58 4.24 -2.43
N MET A 89 -3.85 4.66 -3.46
CA MET A 89 -2.40 4.49 -3.56
C MET A 89 -1.83 5.62 -4.40
N ALA A 90 -0.89 6.36 -3.83
CA ALA A 90 -0.19 7.44 -4.52
C ALA A 90 0.84 6.85 -5.47
N GLU A 91 1.63 5.88 -5.02
CA GLU A 91 2.67 5.30 -5.85
C GLU A 91 2.88 3.82 -5.59
N PHE A 92 3.17 3.06 -6.65
CA PHE A 92 3.54 1.64 -6.56
C PHE A 92 4.86 1.34 -7.28
N TYR A 93 5.80 0.77 -6.53
CA TYR A 93 7.13 0.40 -7.00
C TYR A 93 7.38 -1.10 -6.78
N ALA A 94 8.09 -1.73 -7.70
CA ALA A 94 8.63 -3.07 -7.50
C ALA A 94 10.16 -3.06 -7.48
N LEU A 95 10.73 -4.00 -6.77
CA LEU A 95 12.17 -4.17 -6.59
C LEU A 95 12.65 -5.41 -7.35
N ASP A 96 13.78 -5.30 -8.05
CA ASP A 96 14.42 -6.39 -8.81
C ASP A 96 15.16 -7.38 -7.89
N GLU A 97 15.86 -8.37 -8.45
CA GLU A 97 16.61 -9.34 -7.64
C GLU A 97 17.71 -8.75 -6.73
N ASN A 98 18.19 -7.54 -7.02
CA ASN A 98 19.21 -6.83 -6.23
C ASN A 98 18.59 -5.92 -5.16
N GLY A 99 17.25 -5.77 -5.17
CA GLY A 99 16.54 -4.84 -4.32
C GLY A 99 16.46 -3.42 -4.89
N ASP A 100 16.85 -3.24 -6.15
CA ASP A 100 16.79 -1.95 -6.84
C ASP A 100 15.40 -1.72 -7.44
N GLN A 101 14.92 -0.47 -7.43
CA GLN A 101 13.64 -0.13 -8.04
C GLN A 101 13.66 -0.39 -9.56
N ILE A 102 12.65 -1.11 -10.03
CA ILE A 102 12.46 -1.38 -11.46
C ILE A 102 12.02 -0.10 -12.17
N ASP A 103 12.64 0.20 -13.32
CA ASP A 103 12.22 1.27 -14.22
C ASP A 103 10.76 1.11 -14.64
N ARG A 104 9.93 2.11 -14.30
CA ARG A 104 8.50 2.17 -14.56
C ARG A 104 8.11 2.92 -15.83
N SER A 105 9.06 3.49 -16.57
CA SER A 105 8.80 4.34 -17.76
C SER A 105 7.98 3.67 -18.88
N ARG A 106 7.88 2.34 -18.88
CA ARG A 106 7.07 1.57 -19.83
C ARG A 106 5.89 0.86 -19.18
N TRP A 107 5.75 0.93 -17.86
CA TRP A 107 4.64 0.31 -17.17
C TRP A 107 3.32 0.90 -17.64
N ARG A 108 2.25 0.14 -17.43
CA ARG A 108 0.89 0.61 -17.64
C ARG A 108 -0.05 -0.12 -16.71
N ILE A 109 -1.21 0.49 -16.47
CA ILE A 109 -2.31 -0.23 -15.84
C ILE A 109 -2.86 -1.26 -16.84
N TYR A 110 -2.84 -2.53 -16.42
CA TYR A 110 -3.44 -3.63 -17.17
C TYR A 110 -4.92 -3.79 -16.83
N TYR A 111 -5.25 -3.62 -15.55
CA TYR A 111 -6.60 -3.74 -15.01
C TYR A 111 -6.71 -2.97 -13.70
N VAL A 112 -7.89 -2.44 -13.43
CA VAL A 112 -8.31 -1.85 -12.15
C VAL A 112 -9.81 -2.14 -12.01
N ASP A 113 -10.25 -2.50 -10.80
CA ASP A 113 -11.67 -2.83 -10.58
C ASP A 113 -12.55 -1.58 -10.42
N SER A 114 -12.01 -0.51 -9.83
CA SER A 114 -12.74 0.71 -9.49
C SER A 114 -11.84 1.95 -9.47
N GLU A 115 -12.38 3.08 -9.94
CA GLU A 115 -11.70 4.38 -10.00
C GLU A 115 -12.69 5.52 -9.75
N GLU A 116 -12.34 6.50 -8.94
CA GLU A 116 -13.06 7.76 -8.85
C GLU A 116 -12.52 8.75 -9.90
N VAL A 117 -13.27 8.95 -10.98
CA VAL A 117 -12.90 9.88 -12.06
C VAL A 117 -13.95 10.97 -12.31
N LEU A 118 -15.00 11.02 -11.48
CA LEU A 118 -16.11 11.98 -11.65
C LEU A 118 -16.01 13.17 -10.69
N ARG A 119 -15.63 12.93 -9.44
CA ARG A 119 -15.56 13.94 -8.38
C ARG A 119 -14.14 14.34 -7.99
N GLU A 120 -13.14 13.53 -8.35
CA GLU A 120 -11.73 13.86 -8.24
C GLU A 120 -10.93 13.16 -9.36
N ASP A 121 -9.61 13.40 -9.38
CA ASP A 121 -8.67 12.71 -10.25
C ASP A 121 -8.06 11.52 -9.51
N GLY A 122 -8.86 10.46 -9.33
CA GLY A 122 -8.48 9.21 -8.67
C GLY A 122 -8.10 8.10 -9.66
N ALA A 123 -7.61 8.45 -10.86
CA ALA A 123 -7.30 7.50 -11.92
C ALA A 123 -6.17 6.54 -11.51
N ALA A 124 -6.25 5.29 -11.96
CA ALA A 124 -5.30 4.23 -11.65
C ALA A 124 -3.87 4.52 -12.13
N GLU A 125 -3.73 5.29 -13.22
CA GLU A 125 -2.42 5.69 -13.77
C GLU A 125 -1.63 6.58 -12.80
N ASN A 126 -2.31 7.29 -11.89
CA ASN A 126 -1.67 8.10 -10.85
C ASN A 126 -0.80 7.24 -9.92
N ALA A 127 -1.09 5.94 -9.77
CA ALA A 127 -0.26 5.04 -8.96
C ALA A 127 1.14 4.77 -9.56
N ILE A 128 1.43 5.24 -10.78
CA ILE A 128 2.70 5.03 -11.47
C ILE A 128 3.21 6.27 -12.23
N ASP A 129 2.79 7.47 -11.85
CA ASP A 129 3.10 8.71 -12.58
C ASP A 129 4.35 9.47 -12.09
N ASP A 130 5.01 8.98 -11.04
CA ASP A 130 6.15 9.61 -10.35
C ASP A 130 5.78 10.94 -9.64
N ASP A 131 4.50 11.15 -9.29
CA ASP A 131 3.98 12.29 -8.53
C ASP A 131 3.23 11.84 -7.26
N GLU A 132 3.91 11.84 -6.11
CA GLU A 132 3.31 11.52 -4.80
C GLU A 132 2.19 12.48 -4.34
N SER A 133 1.87 13.52 -5.11
CA SER A 133 0.74 14.41 -4.84
C SER A 133 -0.57 14.00 -5.54
N THR A 134 -0.51 13.07 -6.50
CA THR A 134 -1.67 12.41 -7.12
C THR A 134 -1.87 11.02 -6.49
N TYR A 135 -3.01 10.39 -6.75
CA TYR A 135 -3.28 9.03 -6.27
C TYR A 135 -4.35 8.33 -7.10
N TRP A 136 -4.26 7.01 -7.18
CA TRP A 136 -5.41 6.17 -7.49
C TRP A 136 -6.35 6.16 -6.29
N HIS A 137 -7.66 6.25 -6.54
CA HIS A 137 -8.69 6.06 -5.53
C HIS A 137 -9.83 5.24 -6.12
N THR A 138 -10.31 4.23 -5.40
CA THR A 138 -11.53 3.49 -5.79
C THR A 138 -12.74 4.43 -5.79
N GLU A 139 -13.73 4.17 -6.62
CA GLU A 139 -14.91 5.01 -6.71
C GLU A 139 -15.60 5.19 -5.34
N TRP A 140 -15.82 6.43 -4.92
CA TRP A 140 -16.50 6.72 -3.65
C TRP A 140 -17.77 7.53 -3.81
N SER A 141 -17.97 8.16 -4.98
CA SER A 141 -19.01 9.17 -5.14
C SER A 141 -20.37 8.65 -5.60
N ILE A 142 -20.42 7.57 -6.39
CA ILE A 142 -21.67 7.02 -6.94
C ILE A 142 -21.88 5.56 -6.57
N SER A 143 -21.01 4.65 -7.05
CA SER A 143 -21.24 3.21 -6.82
C SER A 143 -20.72 2.70 -5.48
N ASP A 144 -19.67 3.33 -4.94
CA ASP A 144 -19.10 3.02 -3.61
C ASP A 144 -18.90 1.50 -3.39
N PRO A 145 -18.19 0.79 -4.30
CA PRO A 145 -18.11 -0.66 -4.25
C PRO A 145 -17.32 -1.12 -3.02
N ALA A 146 -17.76 -2.21 -2.39
CA ALA A 146 -17.05 -2.80 -1.25
C ALA A 146 -15.81 -3.61 -1.69
N PRO A 147 -14.79 -3.74 -0.82
CA PRO A 147 -13.61 -4.58 -1.08
C PRO A 147 -13.97 -6.07 -1.27
N PRO A 148 -13.08 -6.86 -1.89
CA PRO A 148 -11.69 -6.51 -2.24
C PRO A 148 -11.55 -5.62 -3.48
N HIS A 149 -10.56 -4.74 -3.47
CA HIS A 149 -10.15 -3.94 -4.63
C HIS A 149 -8.84 -4.46 -5.21
N GLU A 150 -8.68 -4.35 -6.53
CA GLU A 150 -7.47 -4.79 -7.20
C GLU A 150 -7.02 -3.85 -8.32
N ILE A 151 -5.71 -3.63 -8.39
CA ILE A 151 -5.03 -2.96 -9.49
C ILE A 151 -3.90 -3.87 -9.99
N VAL A 152 -3.77 -3.99 -11.30
CA VAL A 152 -2.80 -4.85 -11.97
C VAL A 152 -1.91 -4.03 -12.86
N PHE A 153 -0.61 -4.07 -12.59
CA PHE A 153 0.43 -3.39 -13.36
C PHE A 153 1.04 -4.34 -14.38
N ASP A 154 1.22 -3.90 -15.64
CA ASP A 154 2.03 -4.63 -16.64
C ASP A 154 3.39 -3.94 -16.83
N MET A 155 4.45 -4.59 -16.35
CA MET A 155 5.83 -4.09 -16.41
C MET A 155 6.46 -4.14 -17.81
N ARG A 156 5.74 -4.61 -18.84
CA ARG A 156 6.14 -4.83 -20.25
C ARG A 156 7.27 -5.82 -20.49
N LYS A 157 8.00 -6.19 -19.45
CA LYS A 157 9.13 -7.13 -19.48
C LYS A 157 8.98 -8.06 -18.27
N ASN A 158 9.57 -9.24 -18.37
CA ASN A 158 9.62 -10.15 -17.23
C ASN A 158 10.79 -9.76 -16.31
N TYR A 159 10.55 -9.67 -15.01
CA TYR A 159 11.53 -9.36 -13.96
C TYR A 159 11.52 -10.43 -12.88
N GLN A 160 12.67 -10.69 -12.25
CA GLN A 160 12.67 -11.31 -10.93
C GLN A 160 12.29 -10.22 -9.93
N ILE A 161 11.38 -10.52 -9.01
CA ILE A 161 10.86 -9.55 -8.05
C ILE A 161 11.31 -9.96 -6.65
N SER A 162 12.00 -9.06 -5.95
CA SER A 162 12.40 -9.25 -4.53
C SER A 162 11.53 -8.46 -3.56
N GLY A 163 10.64 -7.59 -4.03
CA GLY A 163 9.81 -6.78 -3.14
C GLY A 163 9.05 -5.68 -3.84
N PHE A 164 8.40 -4.85 -3.04
CA PHE A 164 7.67 -3.68 -3.50
C PHE A 164 7.72 -2.56 -2.46
N ARG A 165 7.51 -1.33 -2.91
CA ARG A 165 7.27 -0.13 -2.09
C ARG A 165 5.99 0.54 -2.57
N TYR A 166 5.22 1.09 -1.66
CA TYR A 166 4.07 1.92 -2.02
C TYR A 166 3.91 3.10 -1.06
N VAL A 167 3.20 4.13 -1.54
CA VAL A 167 2.91 5.38 -0.82
C VAL A 167 1.41 5.62 -0.78
#